data_AF-A0A382DNP6-F1
#
_entry.id   AF-A0A382DNP6-F1
#
_cell.length_a   1.000
_cell.length_b   1.000
_cell.length_c   1.000
_cell.angle_alpha   90.00
_cell.angle_beta   90.00
_cell.angle_gamma   90.00
#
_symmetry.space_group_name_H-M   'P 1'
#
loop_
_entity.id
_entity.type
_entity.pdbx_description
1 polymer ?
#
loop_
_entity_poly.entity_id
_entity_poly.type
_entity_poly.pdbx_seq_one_letter_code
_entity_poly.pdbx_strand_id
1 'polypeptide(L)'
;MSKSRDNLPQHLLEHIVVQDYSLYTSIDQAVWRFIMKISVPFFKDHAHETYLKGLEQTGIPLEKIPFVDEMDEKLDRFGWGASTVKGFIPPVTFMELLSRRVLAIAVDMRTAEHIVYTPAPDIVHEAAGHAPIIADPDYADYLCNYGELAHKAIASKQDMELYEVIRKMSDLKENPNSTQSEITQVQKEFEEAAKAISWISEAAELARMNWWTSEYGLVGSLDDPKIYGAGLLSSVGESHDCLGPSVKKIPMNIDCIQYGYDITEPQPQLFVTKDFKTLSKVLLEFSKTMAYKTGGIPGLKKAKTAETVTTAVYDSGLQVSGVLSDLMIVDSSELAYIKYTGLVQLCYDNNEISGHSVDYHSDGFGALVGKISNIGKSLNQLSRTDLQELGIFDENRVNIDFSNGIKISGTVIKTRYNNARPLLISLEDCSVTLNDKFLFRPEWGVYDLACGGKIVSVFGGPADWPAYYKNVKREENTISQSSNLTDENKPLNELYSMVREMREKNI
;
A
#
# COMPACT_ATOMS: atom_id res chain seq x y z
N MET A 1 -0.38 -24.36 -7.59
CA MET A 1 -0.13 -23.00 -7.06
C MET A 1 1.00 -22.38 -7.87
N SER A 2 0.87 -21.10 -8.21
CA SER A 2 1.89 -20.33 -8.91
C SER A 2 3.12 -20.09 -8.04
N LYS A 3 4.26 -19.80 -8.68
CA LYS A 3 5.49 -19.44 -7.96
C LYS A 3 5.33 -18.17 -7.12
N SER A 4 4.50 -17.25 -7.59
CA SER A 4 4.24 -15.97 -6.92
C SER A 4 3.42 -16.16 -5.65
N ARG A 5 2.45 -17.09 -5.64
CA ARG A 5 1.64 -17.43 -4.48
C ARG A 5 2.37 -18.32 -3.46
N ASP A 6 3.18 -19.26 -3.92
CA ASP A 6 3.88 -20.23 -3.06
C ASP A 6 4.84 -19.59 -2.05
N ASN A 7 5.31 -18.37 -2.31
CA ASN A 7 6.32 -17.67 -1.50
C ASN A 7 5.76 -16.47 -0.72
N LEU A 8 4.44 -16.44 -0.50
CA LEU A 8 3.83 -15.36 0.29
C LEU A 8 4.23 -15.48 1.77
N PRO A 9 4.68 -14.37 2.40
CA PRO A 9 4.98 -14.35 3.82
C PRO A 9 3.71 -14.54 4.66
N GLN A 10 3.89 -15.07 5.87
CA GLN A 10 2.78 -15.46 6.75
C GLN A 10 1.76 -14.34 7.01
N HIS A 11 2.20 -13.09 7.14
CA HIS A 11 1.29 -11.96 7.40
C HIS A 11 0.38 -11.64 6.22
N LEU A 12 0.76 -11.98 4.98
CA LEU A 12 -0.13 -11.85 3.83
C LEU A 12 -1.11 -13.03 3.75
N LEU A 13 -0.65 -14.24 4.09
CA LEU A 13 -1.49 -15.44 4.13
C LEU A 13 -2.66 -15.29 5.10
N GLU A 14 -2.48 -14.52 6.17
CA GLU A 14 -3.55 -14.22 7.13
C GLU A 14 -4.74 -13.51 6.49
N HIS A 15 -4.55 -12.74 5.41
CA HIS A 15 -5.63 -12.05 4.69
C HIS A 15 -6.27 -12.89 3.58
N ILE A 16 -5.76 -14.10 3.32
CA ILE A 16 -6.27 -14.98 2.28
C ILE A 16 -7.42 -15.82 2.84
N VAL A 17 -8.54 -15.86 2.11
CA VAL A 17 -9.71 -16.67 2.46
C VAL A 17 -9.88 -17.83 1.50
N VAL A 18 -10.52 -18.92 1.93
CA VAL A 18 -10.82 -20.06 1.03
C VAL A 18 -12.01 -19.70 0.13
N GLN A 19 -11.88 -19.96 -1.18
CA GLN A 19 -13.01 -19.92 -2.11
C GLN A 19 -13.86 -21.18 -1.92
N ASP A 20 -14.99 -21.07 -1.23
CA ASP A 20 -15.97 -22.16 -1.16
C ASP A 20 -16.99 -22.00 -2.28
N TYR A 21 -16.81 -22.79 -3.34
CA TYR A 21 -17.66 -22.73 -4.52
C TYR A 21 -19.12 -23.13 -4.23
N SER A 22 -19.40 -23.82 -3.12
CA SER A 22 -20.77 -24.18 -2.71
C SER A 22 -21.57 -22.99 -2.18
N LEU A 23 -20.90 -21.88 -1.85
CA LEU A 23 -21.54 -20.64 -1.40
C LEU A 23 -22.03 -19.76 -2.56
N TYR A 24 -21.58 -20.01 -3.80
CA TYR A 24 -22.14 -19.37 -4.98
C TYR A 24 -23.46 -20.02 -5.37
N THR A 25 -24.50 -19.20 -5.42
CA THR A 25 -25.85 -19.63 -5.77
C THR A 25 -26.05 -19.77 -7.28
N SER A 26 -27.18 -20.35 -7.69
CA SER A 26 -27.52 -20.44 -9.12
C SER A 26 -27.80 -19.07 -9.74
N ILE A 27 -28.30 -18.12 -8.94
CA ILE A 27 -28.47 -16.71 -9.34
C ILE A 27 -27.09 -16.07 -9.56
N ASP A 28 -26.13 -16.25 -8.65
CA ASP A 28 -24.77 -15.69 -8.79
C ASP A 28 -24.11 -16.13 -10.11
N GLN A 29 -24.20 -17.42 -10.40
CA GLN A 29 -23.71 -18.01 -11.66
C GLN A 29 -24.43 -17.44 -12.90
N ALA A 30 -25.69 -17.03 -12.75
CA ALA A 30 -26.45 -16.40 -13.82
C ALA A 30 -26.09 -14.93 -14.00
N VAL A 31 -25.88 -14.19 -12.91
CA VAL A 31 -25.41 -12.80 -12.93
C VAL A 31 -24.05 -12.71 -13.60
N TRP A 32 -23.08 -13.55 -13.20
CA TRP A 32 -21.77 -13.63 -13.86
C TRP A 32 -21.91 -13.79 -15.37
N ARG A 33 -22.63 -14.84 -15.79
CA ARG A 33 -22.83 -15.15 -17.20
C ARG A 33 -23.52 -14.01 -17.95
N PHE A 34 -24.49 -13.36 -17.32
CA PHE A 34 -25.19 -12.22 -17.92
C PHE A 34 -24.24 -11.05 -18.18
N ILE A 35 -23.45 -10.66 -17.17
CA ILE A 35 -22.44 -9.60 -17.29
C ILE A 35 -21.46 -9.94 -18.42
N MET A 36 -20.86 -11.14 -18.39
CA MET A 36 -19.90 -11.56 -19.42
C MET A 36 -20.52 -11.57 -20.82
N LYS A 37 -21.78 -12.00 -20.97
CA LYS A 37 -22.46 -12.03 -22.28
C LYS A 37 -22.76 -10.65 -22.87
N ILE A 38 -22.98 -9.64 -22.03
CA ILE A 38 -23.24 -8.28 -22.48
C ILE A 38 -21.92 -7.53 -22.71
N SER A 39 -20.97 -7.68 -21.80
CA SER A 39 -19.71 -6.95 -21.81
C SER A 39 -18.77 -7.40 -22.93
N VAL A 40 -18.56 -8.71 -23.11
CA VAL A 40 -17.54 -9.22 -24.05
C VAL A 40 -17.78 -8.80 -25.51
N PRO A 41 -19.01 -8.83 -26.05
CA PRO A 41 -19.27 -8.31 -27.40
C PRO A 41 -18.89 -6.84 -27.57
N PHE A 42 -19.15 -5.99 -26.57
CA PHE A 42 -18.78 -4.58 -26.61
C PHE A 42 -17.26 -4.42 -26.55
N PHE A 43 -16.60 -5.10 -25.61
CA PHE A 43 -15.15 -5.00 -25.42
C PHE A 43 -14.33 -5.55 -26.58
N LYS A 44 -14.92 -6.41 -27.43
CA LYS A 44 -14.29 -6.88 -28.67
C LYS A 44 -13.76 -5.73 -29.54
N ASP A 45 -14.51 -4.63 -29.60
CA ASP A 45 -14.21 -3.51 -30.50
C ASP A 45 -13.69 -2.26 -29.74
N HIS A 46 -13.88 -2.22 -28.42
CA HIS A 46 -13.64 -1.03 -27.59
C HIS A 46 -12.57 -1.21 -26.50
N ALA A 47 -12.23 -2.44 -26.10
CA ALA A 47 -11.14 -2.68 -25.14
C ALA A 47 -9.78 -2.82 -25.84
N HIS A 48 -8.71 -2.75 -25.05
CA HIS A 48 -7.36 -3.04 -25.52
C HIS A 48 -7.30 -4.46 -26.13
N GLU A 49 -6.52 -4.64 -27.19
CA GLU A 49 -6.49 -5.89 -27.97
C GLU A 49 -6.14 -7.15 -27.15
N THR A 50 -5.43 -6.95 -26.03
CA THR A 50 -5.09 -8.02 -25.07
C THR A 50 -6.32 -8.56 -24.35
N TYR A 51 -7.36 -7.76 -24.10
CA TYR A 51 -8.43 -8.09 -23.15
C TYR A 51 -9.11 -9.44 -23.45
N LEU A 52 -9.58 -9.66 -24.68
CA LEU A 52 -10.36 -10.85 -25.02
C LEU A 52 -9.52 -12.13 -24.95
N LYS A 53 -8.29 -12.06 -25.46
CA LYS A 53 -7.33 -13.18 -25.33
C LYS A 53 -6.95 -13.36 -23.86
N GLY A 54 -6.77 -12.27 -23.13
CA GLY A 54 -6.51 -12.19 -21.71
C GLY A 54 -7.51 -12.99 -20.89
N LEU A 55 -8.83 -12.83 -21.15
CA LEU A 55 -9.88 -13.58 -20.47
C LEU A 55 -9.65 -15.11 -20.51
N GLU A 56 -9.47 -15.65 -21.72
CA GLU A 56 -9.15 -17.07 -21.89
C GLU A 56 -7.82 -17.41 -21.22
N GLN A 57 -6.85 -16.53 -21.40
CA GLN A 57 -5.48 -16.75 -21.00
C GLN A 57 -5.26 -16.71 -19.48
N THR A 58 -6.10 -16.02 -18.72
CA THR A 58 -5.99 -15.91 -17.26
C THR A 58 -7.07 -16.69 -16.54
N GLY A 59 -7.81 -17.54 -17.25
CA GLY A 59 -8.71 -18.51 -16.62
C GLY A 59 -10.09 -17.97 -16.29
N ILE A 60 -10.60 -17.05 -17.11
CA ILE A 60 -11.87 -16.37 -16.87
C ILE A 60 -12.91 -16.90 -17.86
N PRO A 61 -13.77 -17.87 -17.46
CA PRO A 61 -14.79 -18.41 -18.33
C PRO A 61 -16.01 -17.48 -18.42
N LEU A 62 -16.72 -17.54 -19.54
CA LEU A 62 -17.89 -16.68 -19.78
C LEU A 62 -19.18 -17.21 -19.15
N GLU A 63 -19.28 -18.52 -18.88
CA GLU A 63 -20.54 -19.19 -18.53
C GLU A 63 -20.71 -19.47 -17.03
N LYS A 64 -19.62 -19.39 -16.25
CA LYS A 64 -19.56 -19.69 -14.82
C LYS A 64 -18.54 -18.80 -14.10
N ILE A 65 -18.72 -18.59 -12.80
CA ILE A 65 -17.73 -17.89 -11.96
C ILE A 65 -16.40 -18.67 -11.97
N PRO A 66 -15.23 -18.00 -12.12
CA PRO A 66 -13.93 -18.64 -12.17
C PRO A 66 -13.53 -19.29 -10.83
N PHE A 67 -12.75 -20.35 -10.91
CA PHE A 67 -12.00 -20.87 -9.78
C PHE A 67 -10.69 -20.09 -9.68
N VAL A 68 -10.43 -19.44 -8.55
CA VAL A 68 -9.23 -18.59 -8.42
C VAL A 68 -7.95 -19.42 -8.43
N ASP A 69 -8.00 -20.68 -8.00
CA ASP A 69 -6.87 -21.62 -8.16
C ASP A 69 -6.56 -21.91 -9.65
N GLU A 70 -7.58 -21.98 -10.51
CA GLU A 70 -7.35 -22.13 -11.96
C GLU A 70 -6.76 -20.84 -12.56
N MET A 71 -7.21 -19.67 -12.08
CA MET A 71 -6.63 -18.38 -12.46
C MET A 71 -5.15 -18.29 -12.04
N ASP A 72 -4.83 -18.69 -10.81
CA ASP A 72 -3.48 -18.72 -10.26
C ASP A 72 -2.55 -19.58 -11.12
N GLU A 73 -2.97 -20.79 -11.48
CA GLU A 73 -2.21 -21.68 -12.37
C GLU A 73 -1.98 -21.07 -13.76
N LYS A 74 -2.98 -20.41 -14.32
CA LYS A 74 -2.88 -19.79 -15.65
C LYS A 74 -2.07 -18.49 -15.65
N LEU A 75 -2.08 -17.73 -14.56
CA LEU A 75 -1.29 -16.51 -14.41
C LEU A 75 0.20 -16.81 -14.26
N ASP A 76 0.60 -18.00 -13.78
CA ASP A 76 2.00 -18.37 -13.55
C ASP A 76 2.87 -18.23 -14.80
N ARG A 77 2.30 -18.46 -16.00
CA ARG A 77 3.03 -18.29 -17.27
C ARG A 77 3.37 -16.84 -17.61
N PHE A 78 2.71 -15.88 -16.96
CA PHE A 78 3.03 -14.44 -17.03
C PHE A 78 3.89 -13.98 -15.85
N GLY A 79 4.31 -14.91 -14.98
CA GLY A 79 5.01 -14.61 -13.73
C GLY A 79 4.11 -14.01 -12.65
N TRP A 80 2.79 -14.18 -12.79
CA TRP A 80 1.79 -13.68 -11.85
C TRP A 80 1.08 -14.84 -11.15
N GLY A 81 0.42 -14.54 -10.03
CA GLY A 81 -0.47 -15.44 -9.33
C GLY A 81 -1.76 -14.74 -8.93
N ALA A 82 -2.69 -15.49 -8.36
CA ALA A 82 -3.91 -14.96 -7.79
C ALA A 82 -4.16 -15.54 -6.40
N SER A 83 -4.71 -14.74 -5.50
CA SER A 83 -5.09 -15.16 -4.15
C SER A 83 -6.40 -14.53 -3.76
N THR A 84 -7.22 -15.31 -3.07
CA THR A 84 -8.56 -14.90 -2.67
C THR A 84 -8.54 -14.07 -1.41
N VAL A 85 -9.30 -12.98 -1.41
CA VAL A 85 -9.47 -12.08 -0.26
C VAL A 85 -10.96 -11.83 -0.02
N LYS A 86 -11.30 -11.34 1.17
CA LYS A 86 -12.67 -10.95 1.51
C LYS A 86 -12.75 -9.42 1.60
N GLY A 87 -13.62 -8.82 0.78
CA GLY A 87 -13.85 -7.38 0.76
C GLY A 87 -12.56 -6.57 0.67
N PHE A 88 -12.51 -5.46 1.42
CA PHE A 88 -11.34 -4.62 1.52
C PHE A 88 -10.30 -5.18 2.49
N ILE A 89 -9.11 -5.46 1.99
CA ILE A 89 -7.92 -5.73 2.80
C ILE A 89 -7.12 -4.44 3.03
N PRO A 90 -6.31 -4.34 4.10
CA PRO A 90 -5.51 -3.16 4.37
C PRO A 90 -4.69 -2.73 3.13
N PRO A 91 -4.63 -1.43 2.79
CA PRO A 91 -4.01 -0.99 1.53
C PRO A 91 -2.55 -1.44 1.39
N VAL A 92 -1.79 -1.43 2.49
CA VAL A 92 -0.40 -1.90 2.49
C VAL A 92 -0.30 -3.38 2.10
N THR A 93 -1.22 -4.22 2.59
CA THR A 93 -1.30 -5.64 2.25
C THR A 93 -1.61 -5.82 0.77
N PHE A 94 -2.59 -5.07 0.23
CA PHE A 94 -2.92 -5.11 -1.19
C PHE A 94 -1.74 -4.70 -2.08
N MET A 95 -1.06 -3.61 -1.74
CA MET A 95 0.11 -3.14 -2.49
C MET A 95 1.29 -4.12 -2.40
N GLU A 96 1.48 -4.79 -1.25
CA GLU A 96 2.51 -5.82 -1.11
C GLU A 96 2.21 -7.04 -1.99
N LEU A 97 0.96 -7.50 -2.06
CA LEU A 97 0.55 -8.58 -2.97
C LEU A 97 0.87 -8.22 -4.43
N LEU A 98 0.50 -7.01 -4.87
CA LEU A 98 0.83 -6.53 -6.22
C LEU A 98 2.34 -6.47 -6.48
N SER A 99 3.12 -5.98 -5.50
CA SER A 99 4.60 -5.93 -5.61
C SER A 99 5.23 -7.32 -5.76
N ARG A 100 4.52 -8.36 -5.32
CA ARG A 100 4.91 -9.78 -5.43
C ARG A 100 4.27 -10.48 -6.63
N ARG A 101 3.63 -9.72 -7.53
CA ARG A 101 2.90 -10.24 -8.70
C ARG A 101 1.77 -11.19 -8.32
N VAL A 102 1.08 -10.92 -7.21
CA VAL A 102 -0.13 -11.66 -6.81
C VAL A 102 -1.31 -10.72 -6.86
N LEU A 103 -2.30 -11.07 -7.67
CA LEU A 103 -3.57 -10.35 -7.75
C LEU A 103 -4.49 -10.80 -6.61
N ALA A 104 -4.98 -9.85 -5.81
CA ALA A 104 -5.98 -10.12 -4.79
C ALA A 104 -7.37 -10.17 -5.44
N ILE A 105 -8.05 -11.32 -5.35
CA ILE A 105 -9.38 -11.52 -5.93
C ILE A 105 -10.41 -11.58 -4.81
N ALA A 106 -11.32 -10.61 -4.77
CA ALA A 106 -12.47 -10.65 -3.89
C ALA A 106 -13.31 -11.90 -4.19
N VAL A 107 -13.64 -12.69 -3.18
CA VAL A 107 -14.42 -13.94 -3.35
C VAL A 107 -15.92 -13.72 -3.51
N ASP A 108 -16.44 -12.57 -3.07
CA ASP A 108 -17.87 -12.32 -3.12
C ASP A 108 -18.34 -11.99 -4.53
N MET A 109 -19.62 -12.24 -4.78
CA MET A 109 -20.30 -11.90 -6.02
C MET A 109 -21.33 -10.82 -5.73
N ARG A 110 -21.35 -9.74 -6.52
CA ARG A 110 -22.42 -8.73 -6.44
C ARG A 110 -23.81 -9.36 -6.64
N THR A 111 -24.83 -8.76 -6.05
CA THR A 111 -26.21 -9.26 -6.15
C THR A 111 -26.86 -8.94 -7.50
N ALA A 112 -28.03 -9.53 -7.76
CA ALA A 112 -28.80 -9.29 -8.99
C ALA A 112 -29.41 -7.87 -9.06
N GLU A 113 -29.50 -7.17 -7.93
CA GLU A 113 -29.95 -5.77 -7.85
C GLU A 113 -28.83 -4.79 -8.25
N HIS A 114 -27.57 -5.19 -8.12
CA HIS A 114 -26.37 -4.38 -8.35
C HIS A 114 -25.58 -4.82 -9.60
N ILE A 115 -26.25 -5.39 -10.61
CA ILE A 115 -25.59 -5.93 -11.82
C ILE A 115 -24.78 -4.85 -12.56
N VAL A 116 -25.35 -3.65 -12.69
CA VAL A 116 -24.77 -2.56 -13.48
C VAL A 116 -23.60 -1.89 -12.77
N TYR A 117 -23.63 -1.85 -11.44
CA TYR A 117 -22.64 -1.19 -10.59
C TYR A 117 -22.70 -1.77 -9.17
N THR A 118 -21.53 -2.02 -8.57
CA THR A 118 -21.40 -2.44 -7.17
C THR A 118 -20.54 -1.43 -6.40
N PRO A 119 -20.91 -1.06 -5.17
CA PRO A 119 -20.11 -0.18 -4.31
C PRO A 119 -18.88 -0.86 -3.69
N ALA A 120 -18.71 -2.18 -3.87
CA ALA A 120 -17.64 -2.98 -3.27
C ALA A 120 -16.90 -3.78 -4.35
N PRO A 121 -15.58 -4.02 -4.20
CA PRO A 121 -14.86 -4.93 -5.10
C PRO A 121 -15.39 -6.35 -4.94
N ASP A 122 -15.74 -6.97 -6.08
CA ASP A 122 -16.27 -8.32 -6.17
C ASP A 122 -15.49 -9.16 -7.20
N ILE A 123 -15.79 -10.45 -7.29
CA ILE A 123 -15.07 -11.35 -8.18
C ILE A 123 -15.17 -10.94 -9.66
N VAL A 124 -16.25 -10.27 -10.07
CA VAL A 124 -16.38 -9.74 -11.44
C VAL A 124 -15.35 -8.64 -11.68
N HIS A 125 -15.25 -7.67 -10.78
CA HIS A 125 -14.30 -6.57 -10.89
C HIS A 125 -12.86 -7.08 -10.95
N GLU A 126 -12.48 -7.90 -9.98
CA GLU A 126 -11.10 -8.36 -9.85
C GLU A 126 -10.71 -9.37 -10.95
N ALA A 127 -11.57 -10.36 -11.19
CA ALA A 127 -11.26 -11.38 -12.18
C ALA A 127 -11.45 -10.86 -13.61
N ALA A 128 -12.60 -10.29 -13.96
CA ALA A 128 -12.88 -9.90 -15.34
C ALA A 128 -12.39 -8.47 -15.70
N GLY A 129 -12.10 -7.62 -14.71
CA GLY A 129 -11.53 -6.28 -14.92
C GLY A 129 -10.01 -6.29 -14.96
N HIS A 130 -9.35 -6.66 -13.86
CA HIS A 130 -7.89 -6.56 -13.72
C HIS A 130 -7.12 -7.68 -14.43
N ALA A 131 -7.48 -8.94 -14.18
CA ALA A 131 -6.65 -10.06 -14.58
C ALA A 131 -6.39 -10.18 -16.11
N PRO A 132 -7.32 -9.86 -17.04
CA PRO A 132 -7.09 -10.05 -18.47
C PRO A 132 -5.93 -9.22 -19.03
N ILE A 133 -5.74 -7.99 -18.55
CA ILE A 133 -4.72 -7.08 -19.07
C ILE A 133 -3.31 -7.48 -18.61
N ILE A 134 -3.18 -8.27 -17.53
CA ILE A 134 -1.89 -8.83 -17.04
C ILE A 134 -1.20 -9.70 -18.10
N ALA A 135 -1.94 -10.24 -19.08
CA ALA A 135 -1.33 -10.95 -20.21
C ALA A 135 -0.41 -10.05 -21.07
N ASP A 136 -0.53 -8.73 -20.96
CA ASP A 136 0.42 -7.77 -21.54
C ASP A 136 1.63 -7.56 -20.60
N PRO A 137 2.86 -7.87 -21.03
CA PRO A 137 4.03 -7.80 -20.16
C PRO A 137 4.37 -6.37 -19.70
N ASP A 138 4.12 -5.34 -20.52
CA ASP A 138 4.42 -3.96 -20.13
C ASP A 138 3.43 -3.48 -19.05
N TYR A 139 2.16 -3.89 -19.15
CA TYR A 139 1.17 -3.60 -18.10
C TYR A 139 1.44 -4.39 -16.81
N ALA A 140 1.74 -5.68 -16.93
CA ALA A 140 2.14 -6.53 -15.82
C ALA A 140 3.33 -5.92 -15.04
N ASP A 141 4.37 -5.48 -15.75
CA ASP A 141 5.51 -4.85 -15.11
C ASP A 141 5.15 -3.48 -14.50
N TYR A 142 4.30 -2.68 -15.16
CA TYR A 142 3.76 -1.44 -14.57
C TYR A 142 3.05 -1.70 -13.24
N LEU A 143 2.14 -2.68 -13.18
CA LEU A 143 1.33 -2.96 -12.00
C LEU A 143 2.19 -3.46 -10.82
N CYS A 144 3.17 -4.32 -11.09
CA CYS A 144 4.15 -4.78 -10.09
C CYS A 144 4.95 -3.60 -9.53
N ASN A 145 5.51 -2.76 -10.41
CA ASN A 145 6.27 -1.57 -10.02
C ASN A 145 5.42 -0.55 -9.25
N TYR A 146 4.14 -0.41 -9.61
CA TYR A 146 3.19 0.43 -8.88
C TYR A 146 3.03 -0.07 -7.45
N GLY A 147 2.79 -1.38 -7.26
CA GLY A 147 2.71 -2.01 -5.94
C GLY A 147 3.97 -1.78 -5.09
N GLU A 148 5.17 -1.96 -5.67
CA GLU A 148 6.45 -1.71 -4.99
C GLU A 148 6.63 -0.27 -4.49
N LEU A 149 6.13 0.71 -5.25
CA LEU A 149 6.20 2.13 -4.89
C LEU A 149 5.12 2.51 -3.88
N ALA A 150 3.89 2.07 -4.11
CA ALA A 150 2.76 2.32 -3.22
C ALA A 150 2.99 1.72 -1.82
N HIS A 151 3.65 0.56 -1.74
CA HIS A 151 4.06 -0.03 -0.46
C HIS A 151 5.06 0.83 0.33
N LYS A 152 5.83 1.69 -0.34
CA LYS A 152 6.81 2.60 0.29
C LYS A 152 6.27 4.01 0.51
N ALA A 153 5.08 4.31 0.01
CA ALA A 153 4.51 5.65 0.06
C ALA A 153 4.15 6.05 1.48
N ILE A 154 4.41 7.30 1.84
CA ILE A 154 3.97 7.83 3.12
C ILE A 154 2.46 8.08 3.05
N ALA A 155 1.70 7.31 3.83
CA ALA A 155 0.28 7.53 4.09
C ALA A 155 0.10 8.38 5.36
N SER A 156 -0.85 9.31 5.34
CA SER A 156 -1.21 10.13 6.50
C SER A 156 -2.22 9.43 7.40
N LYS A 157 -2.34 9.89 8.64
CA LYS A 157 -3.37 9.46 9.58
C LYS A 157 -4.78 9.70 9.01
N GLN A 158 -4.98 10.81 8.30
CA GLN A 158 -6.24 11.14 7.62
C GLN A 158 -6.57 10.13 6.51
N ASP A 159 -5.57 9.64 5.77
CA ASP A 159 -5.78 8.60 4.75
C ASP A 159 -6.25 7.29 5.40
N MET A 160 -5.65 6.92 6.54
CA MET A 160 -6.01 5.70 7.29
C MET A 160 -7.43 5.81 7.86
N GLU A 161 -7.79 6.98 8.41
CA GLU A 161 -9.13 7.25 8.92
C GLU A 161 -10.18 7.20 7.79
N LEU A 162 -9.91 7.81 6.64
CA LEU A 162 -10.80 7.74 5.48
C LEU A 162 -10.97 6.30 4.99
N TYR A 163 -9.87 5.54 4.89
CA TYR A 163 -9.92 4.14 4.48
C TYR A 163 -10.81 3.29 5.39
N GLU A 164 -10.69 3.40 6.72
CA GLU A 164 -11.52 2.63 7.64
C GLU A 164 -13.00 2.97 7.50
N VAL A 165 -13.33 4.24 7.24
CA VAL A 165 -14.72 4.64 7.00
C VAL A 165 -15.24 4.10 5.66
N ILE A 166 -14.44 4.11 4.59
CA ILE A 166 -14.80 3.51 3.29
C ILE A 166 -15.05 2.00 3.46
N ARG A 167 -14.15 1.30 4.15
CA ARG A 167 -14.29 -0.13 4.44
C ARG A 167 -15.59 -0.42 5.18
N LYS A 168 -15.83 0.28 6.30
CA LYS A 168 -17.07 0.15 7.09
C LYS A 168 -18.32 0.45 6.25
N MET A 169 -18.26 1.47 5.40
CA MET A 169 -19.36 1.84 4.52
C MET A 169 -19.67 0.73 3.51
N SER A 170 -18.64 0.13 2.91
CA SER A 170 -18.78 -1.00 2.00
C SER A 170 -19.42 -2.20 2.70
N ASP A 171 -18.89 -2.60 3.86
CA ASP A 171 -19.41 -3.73 4.63
C ASP A 171 -20.89 -3.55 4.99
N LEU A 172 -21.30 -2.32 5.34
CA LEU A 172 -22.70 -1.99 5.66
C LEU A 172 -23.62 -1.94 4.44
N LYS A 173 -23.13 -1.49 3.27
CA LYS A 173 -23.95 -1.41 2.05
C LYS A 173 -24.24 -2.77 1.44
N GLU A 174 -23.34 -3.73 1.61
CA GLU A 174 -23.49 -5.11 1.12
C GLU A 174 -24.09 -6.08 2.16
N ASN A 175 -24.26 -5.65 3.42
CA ASN A 175 -24.92 -6.47 4.43
C ASN A 175 -26.45 -6.28 4.37
N PRO A 176 -27.23 -7.33 4.00
CA PRO A 176 -28.68 -7.22 3.90
C PRO A 176 -29.39 -6.98 5.25
N ASN A 177 -28.69 -7.16 6.37
CA ASN A 177 -29.21 -6.88 7.71
C ASN A 177 -28.90 -5.46 8.20
N SER A 178 -28.15 -4.67 7.44
CA SER A 178 -27.84 -3.29 7.81
C SER A 178 -29.05 -2.39 7.67
N THR A 179 -29.26 -1.53 8.67
CA THR A 179 -30.36 -0.59 8.72
C THR A 179 -30.04 0.68 7.92
N GLN A 180 -31.08 1.34 7.40
CA GLN A 180 -30.93 2.62 6.71
C GLN A 180 -30.27 3.69 7.60
N SER A 181 -30.49 3.63 8.91
CA SER A 181 -29.86 4.53 9.87
C SER A 181 -28.34 4.32 9.94
N GLU A 182 -27.87 3.07 9.93
CA GLU A 182 -26.43 2.76 9.93
C GLU A 182 -25.76 3.23 8.63
N ILE A 183 -26.41 2.99 7.48
CA ILE A 183 -25.92 3.46 6.17
C ILE A 183 -25.85 4.99 6.13
N THR A 184 -26.85 5.68 6.67
CA THR A 184 -26.86 7.15 6.70
C THR A 184 -25.77 7.70 7.62
N GLN A 185 -25.56 7.06 8.77
CA GLN A 185 -24.54 7.46 9.74
C GLN A 185 -23.12 7.28 9.18
N VAL A 186 -22.81 6.14 8.55
CA VAL A 186 -21.48 5.92 7.96
C VAL A 186 -21.22 6.82 6.75
N GLN A 187 -22.27 7.16 5.97
CA GLN A 187 -22.14 8.13 4.88
C GLN A 187 -21.76 9.53 5.40
N LYS A 188 -22.32 9.94 6.54
CA LYS A 188 -21.94 11.20 7.20
C LYS A 188 -20.50 11.15 7.73
N GLU A 189 -20.09 10.05 8.35
CA GLU A 189 -18.70 9.83 8.78
C GLU A 189 -17.74 9.94 7.59
N PHE A 190 -18.10 9.40 6.43
CA PHE A 190 -17.31 9.49 5.21
C PHE A 190 -17.14 10.95 4.75
N GLU A 191 -18.22 11.73 4.69
CA GLU A 191 -18.15 13.13 4.31
C GLU A 191 -17.29 13.97 5.27
N GLU A 192 -17.36 13.68 6.57
CA GLU A 192 -16.57 14.34 7.60
C GLU A 192 -15.08 13.99 7.46
N ALA A 193 -14.75 12.72 7.27
CA ALA A 193 -13.38 12.25 7.05
C ALA A 193 -12.78 12.85 5.76
N ALA A 194 -13.55 12.86 4.66
CA ALA A 194 -13.13 13.44 3.40
C ALA A 194 -12.87 14.96 3.50
N LYS A 195 -13.70 15.69 4.26
CA LYS A 195 -13.51 17.14 4.52
C LYS A 195 -12.34 17.43 5.47
N ALA A 196 -11.95 16.47 6.31
CA ALA A 196 -10.85 16.63 7.26
C ALA A 196 -9.47 16.57 6.60
N ILE A 197 -9.36 16.05 5.37
CA ILE A 197 -8.09 15.95 4.63
C ILE A 197 -7.52 17.35 4.42
N SER A 198 -6.37 17.63 5.05
CA SER A 198 -5.69 18.91 4.98
C SER A 198 -4.40 18.85 4.15
N TRP A 199 -3.91 17.65 3.87
CA TRP A 199 -2.70 17.38 3.13
C TRP A 199 -2.88 16.16 2.22
N ILE A 200 -2.42 16.26 0.97
CA ILE A 200 -2.41 15.13 0.04
C ILE A 200 -1.08 14.41 0.24
N SER A 201 -1.16 13.20 0.80
CA SER A 201 0.01 12.34 1.04
C SER A 201 0.52 11.68 -0.25
N GLU A 202 1.71 11.07 -0.19
CA GLU A 202 2.25 10.31 -1.33
C GLU A 202 1.37 9.09 -1.66
N ALA A 203 0.77 8.48 -0.63
CA ALA A 203 -0.18 7.39 -0.82
C ALA A 203 -1.44 7.86 -1.55
N ALA A 204 -1.97 9.05 -1.20
CA ALA A 204 -3.12 9.64 -1.88
C ALA A 204 -2.81 10.06 -3.33
N GLU A 205 -1.61 10.58 -3.60
CA GLU A 205 -1.13 10.88 -4.96
C GLU A 205 -1.08 9.59 -5.82
N LEU A 206 -0.54 8.50 -5.27
CA LEU A 206 -0.53 7.20 -5.95
C LEU A 206 -1.93 6.61 -6.14
N ALA A 207 -2.81 6.73 -5.15
CA ALA A 207 -4.20 6.29 -5.28
C ALA A 207 -4.90 6.99 -6.46
N ARG A 208 -4.68 8.30 -6.64
CA ARG A 208 -5.17 9.04 -7.82
C ARG A 208 -4.54 8.54 -9.11
N MET A 209 -3.22 8.27 -9.12
CA MET A 209 -2.58 7.66 -10.28
C MET A 209 -3.21 6.31 -10.63
N ASN A 210 -3.43 5.42 -9.66
CA ASN A 210 -4.09 4.14 -9.89
C ASN A 210 -5.51 4.32 -10.43
N TRP A 211 -6.27 5.25 -9.85
CA TRP A 211 -7.61 5.57 -10.31
C TRP A 211 -7.64 5.95 -11.79
N TRP A 212 -6.78 6.86 -12.21
CA TRP A 212 -6.70 7.30 -13.60
C TRP A 212 -5.92 6.35 -14.53
N THR A 213 -5.44 5.22 -14.01
CA THR A 213 -4.72 4.21 -14.79
C THR A 213 -5.38 2.84 -14.69
N SER A 214 -5.07 2.05 -13.67
CA SER A 214 -5.55 0.67 -13.53
C SER A 214 -7.06 0.57 -13.37
N GLU A 215 -7.73 1.58 -12.80
CA GLU A 215 -9.19 1.56 -12.61
C GLU A 215 -9.97 2.16 -13.78
N TYR A 216 -9.63 3.40 -14.16
CA TYR A 216 -10.34 4.22 -15.14
C TYR A 216 -9.39 4.76 -16.22
N GLY A 217 -8.47 3.92 -16.68
CA GLY A 217 -7.52 4.25 -17.74
C GLY A 217 -7.99 3.89 -19.14
N LEU A 218 -7.58 4.73 -20.09
CA LEU A 218 -7.73 4.51 -21.53
C LEU A 218 -6.35 4.43 -22.21
N VAL A 219 -6.25 3.71 -23.33
CA VAL A 219 -4.98 3.51 -24.07
C VAL A 219 -5.15 3.74 -25.57
N GLY A 220 -4.13 4.29 -26.22
CA GLY A 220 -4.10 4.53 -27.66
C GLY A 220 -4.12 6.02 -28.02
N SER A 221 -4.94 6.40 -28.99
CA SER A 221 -5.06 7.79 -29.45
C SER A 221 -6.12 8.54 -28.64
N LEU A 222 -6.04 9.87 -28.59
CA LEU A 222 -7.06 10.69 -27.91
C LEU A 222 -8.42 10.66 -28.64
N ASP A 223 -8.39 10.49 -29.96
CA ASP A 223 -9.58 10.54 -30.82
C ASP A 223 -10.30 9.18 -30.89
N ASP A 224 -9.56 8.08 -30.82
CA ASP A 224 -10.05 6.70 -30.73
C ASP A 224 -9.25 5.93 -29.66
N PRO A 225 -9.55 6.15 -28.36
CA PRO A 225 -8.95 5.40 -27.28
C PRO A 225 -9.65 4.04 -27.07
N LYS A 226 -8.92 3.09 -26.49
CA LYS A 226 -9.42 1.79 -26.04
C LYS A 226 -9.42 1.68 -24.53
N ILE A 227 -10.32 0.88 -23.99
CA ILE A 227 -10.51 0.67 -22.55
C ILE A 227 -9.51 -0.37 -22.03
N TYR A 228 -8.85 -0.08 -20.92
CA TYR A 228 -8.06 -1.09 -20.18
C TYR A 228 -8.26 -1.03 -18.66
N GLY A 229 -8.80 0.07 -18.12
CA GLY A 229 -9.07 0.20 -16.69
C GLY A 229 -10.13 -0.79 -16.20
N ALA A 230 -9.88 -1.45 -15.08
CA ALA A 230 -10.72 -2.52 -14.53
C ALA A 230 -12.12 -2.06 -14.10
N GLY A 231 -12.24 -0.85 -13.54
CA GLY A 231 -13.54 -0.22 -13.23
C GLY A 231 -14.41 -0.11 -14.48
N LEU A 232 -13.83 0.34 -15.60
CA LEU A 232 -14.53 0.38 -16.89
C LEU A 232 -14.78 -1.04 -17.45
N LEU A 233 -13.82 -1.96 -17.37
CA LEU A 233 -13.97 -3.33 -17.88
C LEU A 233 -14.98 -4.19 -17.09
N SER A 234 -15.40 -3.74 -15.91
CA SER A 234 -16.35 -4.44 -15.03
C SER A 234 -17.68 -3.71 -14.83
N SER A 235 -17.84 -2.53 -15.44
CA SER A 235 -19.05 -1.71 -15.40
C SER A 235 -19.69 -1.63 -16.79
N VAL A 236 -20.83 -2.32 -16.97
CA VAL A 236 -21.55 -2.36 -18.26
C VAL A 236 -22.02 -0.96 -18.68
N GLY A 237 -22.52 -0.16 -17.73
CA GLY A 237 -23.03 1.18 -18.03
C GLY A 237 -21.91 2.17 -18.36
N GLU A 238 -20.92 2.26 -17.47
CA GLU A 238 -19.89 3.29 -17.57
C GLU A 238 -18.92 3.06 -18.73
N SER A 239 -18.66 1.79 -19.09
CA SER A 239 -17.82 1.45 -20.25
C SER A 239 -18.33 2.00 -21.58
N HIS A 240 -19.64 2.15 -21.74
CA HIS A 240 -20.21 2.71 -22.96
C HIS A 240 -20.06 4.23 -22.99
N ASP A 241 -20.40 4.89 -21.88
CA ASP A 241 -20.44 6.35 -21.79
C ASP A 241 -19.04 6.98 -21.75
N CYS A 242 -18.04 6.24 -21.25
CA CYS A 242 -16.68 6.74 -21.09
C CYS A 242 -16.00 7.15 -22.41
N LEU A 243 -16.39 6.54 -23.53
CA LEU A 243 -15.86 6.85 -24.87
C LEU A 243 -16.59 8.03 -25.52
N GLY A 244 -17.76 8.43 -25.01
CA GLY A 244 -18.56 9.53 -25.54
C GLY A 244 -17.90 10.92 -25.40
N PRO A 245 -18.35 11.93 -26.16
CA PRO A 245 -17.76 13.27 -26.14
C PRO A 245 -18.00 14.06 -24.85
N SER A 246 -18.92 13.60 -23.98
CA SER A 246 -19.19 14.18 -22.66
C SER A 246 -18.03 14.00 -21.68
N VAL A 247 -17.24 12.93 -21.83
CA VAL A 247 -16.10 12.63 -20.97
C VAL A 247 -14.83 13.20 -21.61
N LYS A 248 -14.12 14.07 -20.89
CA LYS A 248 -12.90 14.72 -21.39
C LYS A 248 -11.73 13.73 -21.45
N LYS A 249 -11.05 13.63 -22.59
CA LYS A 249 -9.84 12.79 -22.76
C LYS A 249 -8.59 13.63 -22.54
N ILE A 250 -7.74 13.24 -21.59
CA ILE A 250 -6.52 13.96 -21.21
C ILE A 250 -5.31 13.06 -21.50
N PRO A 251 -4.23 13.55 -22.14
CA PRO A 251 -3.03 12.75 -22.32
C PRO A 251 -2.42 12.33 -20.96
N MET A 252 -2.01 11.07 -20.84
CA MET A 252 -1.36 10.56 -19.63
C MET A 252 -0.04 11.28 -19.35
N ASN A 253 0.06 11.86 -18.16
CA ASN A 253 1.27 12.45 -17.60
C ASN A 253 1.20 12.43 -16.05
N ILE A 254 2.23 12.96 -15.39
CA ILE A 254 2.31 13.02 -13.92
C ILE A 254 1.20 13.88 -13.29
N ASP A 255 0.57 14.81 -14.03
CA ASP A 255 -0.46 15.69 -13.49
C ASP A 255 -1.70 14.93 -13.04
N CYS A 256 -1.90 13.67 -13.45
CA CYS A 256 -3.02 12.83 -12.99
C CYS A 256 -3.14 12.77 -11.45
N ILE A 257 -2.02 12.84 -10.72
CA ILE A 257 -2.02 12.85 -9.25
C ILE A 257 -2.65 14.11 -8.64
N GLN A 258 -2.84 15.17 -9.45
CA GLN A 258 -3.50 16.41 -9.03
C GLN A 258 -5.02 16.36 -9.21
N TYR A 259 -5.54 15.33 -9.89
CA TYR A 259 -6.97 15.17 -10.13
C TYR A 259 -7.56 14.23 -9.06
N GLY A 260 -8.34 14.81 -8.14
CA GLY A 260 -9.21 14.02 -7.27
C GLY A 260 -10.35 13.38 -8.06
N TYR A 261 -10.98 12.37 -7.47
CA TYR A 261 -12.08 11.61 -8.08
C TYR A 261 -13.22 11.43 -7.07
N ASP A 262 -14.41 11.17 -7.61
CA ASP A 262 -15.59 10.77 -6.85
C ASP A 262 -15.94 9.34 -7.25
N ILE A 263 -16.05 8.46 -6.26
CA ILE A 263 -16.37 7.05 -6.47
C ILE A 263 -17.87 6.81 -6.67
N THR A 264 -18.72 7.81 -6.40
CA THR A 264 -20.18 7.68 -6.45
C THR A 264 -20.81 8.22 -7.72
N GLU A 265 -20.03 8.90 -8.57
CA GLU A 265 -20.50 9.56 -9.78
C GLU A 265 -19.69 9.12 -11.01
N PRO A 266 -20.28 9.13 -12.23
CA PRO A 266 -19.54 8.85 -13.45
C PRO A 266 -18.35 9.79 -13.66
N GLN A 267 -17.24 9.27 -14.18
CA GLN A 267 -16.01 10.06 -14.28
C GLN A 267 -16.10 11.17 -15.36
N PRO A 268 -15.90 12.45 -15.00
CA PRO A 268 -16.03 13.57 -15.94
C PRO A 268 -14.86 13.69 -16.93
N GLN A 269 -13.72 13.09 -16.58
CA GLN A 269 -12.53 13.01 -17.41
C GLN A 269 -11.85 11.66 -17.25
N LEU A 270 -11.08 11.26 -18.27
CA LEU A 270 -10.25 10.07 -18.25
C LEU A 270 -8.89 10.38 -18.88
N PHE A 271 -7.86 9.70 -18.39
CA PHE A 271 -6.52 9.81 -18.94
C PHE A 271 -6.26 8.73 -19.99
N VAL A 272 -5.63 9.14 -21.09
CA VAL A 272 -5.30 8.28 -22.23
C VAL A 272 -3.79 8.11 -22.30
N THR A 273 -3.30 6.92 -22.00
CA THR A 273 -1.89 6.55 -22.20
C THR A 273 -1.64 6.14 -23.63
N LYS A 274 -0.47 6.46 -24.19
CA LYS A 274 -0.12 6.03 -25.55
C LYS A 274 0.05 4.51 -25.63
N ASP A 275 0.72 3.97 -24.62
CA ASP A 275 1.08 2.56 -24.44
C ASP A 275 1.34 2.31 -22.94
N PHE A 276 1.45 1.04 -22.52
CA PHE A 276 1.71 0.73 -21.12
C PHE A 276 3.12 1.14 -20.65
N LYS A 277 4.11 1.20 -21.55
CA LYS A 277 5.45 1.74 -21.25
C LYS A 277 5.40 3.20 -20.80
N THR A 278 4.45 3.96 -21.30
CA THR A 278 4.22 5.35 -20.89
C THR A 278 3.75 5.42 -19.44
N LEU A 279 2.92 4.47 -18.97
CA LEU A 279 2.55 4.37 -17.55
C LEU A 279 3.78 4.17 -16.66
N SER A 280 4.65 3.22 -17.01
CA SER A 280 5.89 2.97 -16.26
C SER A 280 6.81 4.20 -16.23
N LYS A 281 6.88 4.98 -17.31
CA LYS A 281 7.67 6.22 -17.37
C LYS A 281 7.11 7.30 -16.44
N VAL A 282 5.80 7.50 -16.44
CA VAL A 282 5.13 8.46 -15.56
C VAL A 282 5.29 8.06 -14.09
N LEU A 283 5.11 6.77 -13.78
CA LEU A 283 5.35 6.23 -12.46
C LEU A 283 6.80 6.44 -12.00
N LEU A 284 7.77 6.17 -12.88
CA LEU A 284 9.20 6.40 -12.60
C LEU A 284 9.51 7.89 -12.41
N GLU A 285 8.87 8.78 -13.17
CA GLU A 285 8.98 10.23 -12.99
C GLU A 285 8.50 10.65 -11.60
N PHE A 286 7.31 10.20 -11.20
CA PHE A 286 6.76 10.45 -9.87
C PHE A 286 7.65 9.87 -8.76
N SER A 287 8.18 8.66 -8.95
CA SER A 287 9.03 8.00 -7.96
C SER A 287 10.26 8.83 -7.54
N LYS A 288 10.77 9.70 -8.42
CA LYS A 288 11.92 10.58 -8.15
C LYS A 288 11.60 11.70 -7.16
N THR A 289 10.31 12.04 -6.99
CA THR A 289 9.85 13.09 -6.06
C THR A 289 9.49 12.52 -4.69
N MET A 290 9.34 11.19 -4.59
CA MET A 290 8.94 10.52 -3.35
C MET A 290 10.04 10.57 -2.28
N ALA A 291 9.62 10.57 -1.02
CA ALA A 291 10.46 10.65 0.16
C ALA A 291 11.48 9.49 0.23
N TYR A 292 11.13 8.31 -0.29
CA TYR A 292 12.02 7.14 -0.24
C TYR A 292 13.21 7.28 -1.21
N LYS A 293 13.11 8.12 -2.24
CA LYS A 293 14.24 8.46 -3.12
C LYS A 293 14.98 9.72 -2.68
N THR A 294 14.24 10.71 -2.16
CA THR A 294 14.79 12.03 -1.87
C THR A 294 15.40 12.13 -0.47
N GLY A 295 14.84 11.42 0.50
CA GLY A 295 15.28 11.45 1.89
C GLY A 295 15.31 12.87 2.48
N GLY A 296 16.29 13.11 3.36
CA GLY A 296 16.59 14.44 3.90
C GLY A 296 15.42 15.12 4.63
N ILE A 297 15.56 16.44 4.82
CA ILE A 297 14.55 17.27 5.49
C ILE A 297 13.18 17.22 4.78
N PRO A 298 13.07 17.29 3.42
CA PRO A 298 11.77 17.21 2.76
C PRO A 298 11.01 15.91 3.06
N GLY A 299 11.68 14.76 3.00
CA GLY A 299 11.08 13.47 3.33
C GLY A 299 10.67 13.37 4.80
N LEU A 300 11.51 13.85 5.72
CA LEU A 300 11.19 13.88 7.15
C LEU A 300 10.02 14.81 7.48
N LYS A 301 9.87 15.93 6.77
CA LYS A 301 8.71 16.82 6.92
C LYS A 301 7.43 16.11 6.49
N LYS A 302 7.43 15.39 5.36
CA LYS A 302 6.30 14.55 4.95
C LYS A 302 5.96 13.51 6.03
N ALA A 303 6.96 12.81 6.55
CA ALA A 303 6.79 11.84 7.64
C ALA A 303 6.22 12.45 8.93
N LYS A 304 6.68 13.64 9.33
CA LYS A 304 6.14 14.37 10.49
C LYS A 304 4.67 14.75 10.28
N THR A 305 4.34 15.30 9.12
CA THR A 305 2.96 15.70 8.77
C THR A 305 2.02 14.50 8.66
N ALA A 306 2.54 13.34 8.30
CA ALA A 306 1.74 12.14 8.14
C ALA A 306 1.17 11.60 9.46
N GLU A 307 1.83 11.82 10.61
CA GLU A 307 1.39 11.31 11.91
C GLU A 307 1.18 9.78 11.95
N THR A 308 1.88 9.06 11.07
CA THR A 308 1.87 7.59 10.97
C THR A 308 3.28 7.04 11.18
N VAL A 309 3.38 5.72 11.31
CA VAL A 309 4.68 5.04 11.37
C VAL A 309 5.38 5.21 10.02
N THR A 310 6.60 5.73 10.07
CA THR A 310 7.49 5.86 8.91
C THR A 310 8.88 5.40 9.29
N THR A 311 9.69 5.08 8.29
CA THR A 311 11.07 4.68 8.47
C THR A 311 12.01 5.70 7.86
N ALA A 312 12.93 6.25 8.67
CA ALA A 312 14.06 7.03 8.18
C ALA A 312 15.31 6.15 8.06
N VAL A 313 16.01 6.24 6.94
CA VAL A 313 17.23 5.47 6.66
C VAL A 313 18.44 6.40 6.68
N TYR A 314 19.39 6.10 7.55
CA TYR A 314 20.68 6.76 7.60
C TYR A 314 21.59 6.32 6.45
N ASP A 315 22.57 7.15 6.11
CA ASP A 315 23.67 6.79 5.19
C ASP A 315 24.57 5.64 5.70
N SER A 316 24.43 5.23 6.97
CA SER A 316 25.02 4.01 7.53
C SER A 316 24.24 2.73 7.22
N GLY A 317 23.01 2.85 6.71
CA GLY A 317 22.06 1.76 6.55
C GLY A 317 21.21 1.48 7.80
N LEU A 318 21.44 2.19 8.92
CA LEU A 318 20.55 2.12 10.08
C LEU A 318 19.17 2.68 9.71
N GLN A 319 18.13 1.96 10.11
CA GLN A 319 16.73 2.31 9.87
C GLN A 319 16.07 2.58 11.22
N VAL A 320 15.34 3.70 11.31
CA VAL A 320 14.57 4.08 12.51
C VAL A 320 13.10 4.17 12.11
N SER A 321 12.30 3.23 12.61
CA SER A 321 10.87 3.11 12.33
C SER A 321 10.05 3.59 13.51
N GLY A 322 9.16 4.57 13.31
CA GLY A 322 8.27 5.07 14.35
C GLY A 322 7.47 6.30 13.90
N VAL A 323 6.66 6.86 14.81
CA VAL A 323 5.92 8.10 14.55
C VAL A 323 6.80 9.30 14.85
N LEU A 324 7.08 10.12 13.83
CA LEU A 324 7.96 11.27 13.94
C LEU A 324 7.20 12.46 14.53
N SER A 325 7.60 12.91 15.72
CA SER A 325 6.93 13.98 16.46
C SER A 325 7.59 15.35 16.27
N ASP A 326 8.91 15.40 16.10
CA ASP A 326 9.60 16.67 15.93
C ASP A 326 10.92 16.59 15.16
N LEU A 327 11.31 17.73 14.58
CA LEU A 327 12.54 17.91 13.82
C LEU A 327 13.25 19.17 14.28
N MET A 328 14.51 19.03 14.67
CA MET A 328 15.35 20.17 15.06
C MET A 328 16.27 20.51 13.90
N ILE A 329 15.95 21.63 13.24
CA ILE A 329 16.71 22.15 12.10
C ILE A 329 17.44 23.41 12.57
N VAL A 330 18.76 23.38 12.48
CA VAL A 330 19.67 24.48 12.82
C VAL A 330 19.99 25.27 11.55
N ASP A 331 20.20 26.58 11.69
CA ASP A 331 20.54 27.50 10.58
C ASP A 331 19.62 27.37 9.35
N SER A 332 18.34 27.08 9.62
CA SER A 332 17.26 26.90 8.62
C SER A 332 17.49 25.80 7.57
N SER A 333 18.57 25.03 7.65
CA SER A 333 18.96 24.10 6.58
C SER A 333 19.68 22.83 7.04
N GLU A 334 20.23 22.80 8.27
CA GLU A 334 20.95 21.63 8.79
C GLU A 334 20.07 20.84 9.76
N LEU A 335 19.82 19.56 9.47
CA LEU A 335 19.12 18.67 10.39
C LEU A 335 20.06 18.27 11.52
N ALA A 336 19.64 18.54 12.76
CA ALA A 336 20.42 18.18 13.95
C ALA A 336 19.85 16.96 14.68
N TYR A 337 18.52 16.91 14.84
CA TYR A 337 17.88 15.88 15.65
C TYR A 337 16.48 15.54 15.13
N ILE A 338 16.14 14.25 15.21
CA ILE A 338 14.82 13.71 14.88
C ILE A 338 14.24 13.11 16.16
N LYS A 339 13.00 13.50 16.49
CA LYS A 339 12.29 12.95 17.65
C LYS A 339 11.15 12.06 17.21
N TYR A 340 11.14 10.86 17.76
CA TYR A 340 10.06 9.88 17.63
C TYR A 340 9.31 9.74 18.96
N THR A 341 8.04 9.39 18.90
CA THR A 341 7.18 9.16 20.07
C THR A 341 6.48 7.81 20.00
N GLY A 342 6.23 7.20 21.16
CA GLY A 342 5.61 5.89 21.24
C GLY A 342 6.57 4.80 20.78
N LEU A 343 6.02 3.75 20.18
CA LEU A 343 6.80 2.58 19.76
C LEU A 343 7.81 2.96 18.67
N VAL A 344 9.07 2.56 18.87
CA VAL A 344 10.13 2.70 17.87
C VAL A 344 10.86 1.38 17.67
N GLN A 345 11.24 1.09 16.44
CA GLN A 345 12.05 -0.07 16.10
C GLN A 345 13.32 0.40 15.37
N LEU A 346 14.47 -0.16 15.75
CA LEU A 346 15.72 0.03 15.01
C LEU A 346 16.01 -1.20 14.17
N CYS A 347 16.19 -0.99 12.87
CA CYS A 347 16.46 -2.05 11.91
C CYS A 347 17.78 -1.81 11.16
N TYR A 348 18.30 -2.89 10.58
CA TYR A 348 19.33 -2.84 9.55
C TYR A 348 18.94 -3.85 8.48
N ASP A 349 18.97 -3.43 7.21
CA ASP A 349 18.60 -4.27 6.07
C ASP A 349 17.20 -4.91 6.23
N ASN A 350 16.22 -4.11 6.67
CA ASN A 350 14.82 -4.51 6.91
C ASN A 350 14.63 -5.63 7.95
N ASN A 351 15.58 -5.78 8.87
CA ASN A 351 15.49 -6.72 9.99
C ASN A 351 15.72 -5.98 11.31
N GLU A 352 14.88 -6.26 12.32
CA GLU A 352 15.03 -5.71 13.67
C GLU A 352 16.42 -6.03 14.24
N ILE A 353 17.12 -4.99 14.72
CA ILE A 353 18.38 -5.18 15.43
C ILE A 353 18.06 -5.77 16.79
N SER A 354 18.54 -6.99 17.05
CA SER A 354 18.35 -7.69 18.32
C SER A 354 18.59 -6.79 19.54
N GLY A 355 17.57 -6.60 20.37
CA GLY A 355 17.59 -5.74 21.56
C GLY A 355 17.13 -4.30 21.34
N HIS A 356 16.68 -3.92 20.15
CA HIS A 356 16.15 -2.58 19.83
C HIS A 356 14.75 -2.66 19.19
N SER A 357 13.90 -3.49 19.78
CA SER A 357 12.50 -3.68 19.40
C SER A 357 11.61 -2.55 19.89
N VAL A 358 10.33 -2.59 19.47
CA VAL A 358 9.26 -1.72 20.01
C VAL A 358 9.05 -1.84 21.52
N ASP A 359 9.45 -2.97 22.12
CA ASP A 359 9.37 -3.16 23.58
C ASP A 359 10.52 -2.45 24.30
N TYR A 360 11.68 -2.36 23.64
CA TYR A 360 12.85 -1.69 24.18
C TYR A 360 12.72 -0.17 24.05
N HIS A 361 12.28 0.31 22.88
CA HIS A 361 12.02 1.74 22.64
C HIS A 361 10.52 2.04 22.70
N SER A 362 9.87 1.75 23.83
CA SER A 362 8.42 1.88 23.99
C SER A 362 7.90 3.32 24.12
N ASP A 363 8.75 4.23 24.60
CA ASP A 363 8.38 5.63 24.90
C ASP A 363 8.79 6.63 23.81
N GLY A 364 9.60 6.19 22.85
CA GLY A 364 10.11 6.99 21.74
C GLY A 364 11.59 6.82 21.53
N PHE A 365 12.14 7.59 20.60
CA PHE A 365 13.56 7.55 20.25
C PHE A 365 14.03 8.92 19.77
N GLY A 366 15.29 9.23 20.06
CA GLY A 366 15.92 10.48 19.67
C GLY A 366 17.12 10.23 18.79
N ALA A 367 17.00 10.58 17.52
CA ALA A 367 18.00 10.24 16.50
C ALA A 367 18.79 11.49 16.08
N LEU A 368 20.08 11.50 16.42
CA LEU A 368 20.99 12.57 16.02
C LEU A 368 21.40 12.44 14.55
N VAL A 369 21.60 13.57 13.88
CA VAL A 369 22.18 13.62 12.54
C VAL A 369 23.27 14.68 12.54
N GLY A 370 24.50 14.35 12.14
CA GLY A 370 25.55 15.37 12.07
C GLY A 370 26.98 14.84 11.95
N LYS A 371 27.91 15.79 11.99
CA LYS A 371 29.36 15.55 11.99
C LYS A 371 29.96 15.97 13.33
N ILE A 372 31.02 15.30 13.74
CA ILE A 372 31.76 15.63 14.94
C ILE A 372 32.66 16.85 14.65
N SER A 373 32.60 17.86 15.51
CA SER A 373 33.19 19.18 15.28
C SER A 373 34.70 19.16 15.06
N ASN A 374 35.45 18.38 15.82
CA ASN A 374 36.92 18.39 15.80
C ASN A 374 37.54 17.64 14.61
N ILE A 375 36.82 16.68 14.02
CA ILE A 375 37.33 15.81 12.95
C ILE A 375 36.54 15.92 11.64
N GLY A 376 35.38 16.57 11.64
CA GLY A 376 34.54 16.79 10.45
C GLY A 376 33.94 15.52 9.83
N LYS A 377 33.98 14.39 10.55
CA LYS A 377 33.42 13.10 10.15
C LYS A 377 32.11 12.81 10.88
N SER A 378 31.19 12.11 10.22
CA SER A 378 30.03 11.50 10.89
C SER A 378 30.42 10.19 11.57
N LEU A 379 29.63 9.75 12.55
CA LEU A 379 29.92 8.56 13.36
C LEU A 379 30.19 7.31 12.50
N ASN A 380 29.35 7.07 11.49
CA ASN A 380 29.51 5.95 10.55
C ASN A 380 30.79 6.01 9.68
N GLN A 381 31.52 7.12 9.67
CA GLN A 381 32.77 7.31 8.93
C GLN A 381 34.01 7.11 9.80
N LEU A 382 33.85 6.87 11.10
CA LEU A 382 34.96 6.69 12.04
C LEU A 382 35.67 5.35 11.79
N SER A 383 36.99 5.41 11.74
CA SER A 383 37.88 4.25 11.77
C SER A 383 38.08 3.79 13.22
N ARG A 384 38.71 2.62 13.41
CA ARG A 384 39.11 2.17 14.75
C ARG A 384 40.02 3.17 15.45
N THR A 385 40.92 3.83 14.72
CA THR A 385 41.80 4.87 15.25
C THR A 385 41.01 6.09 15.68
N ASP A 386 40.06 6.55 14.84
CA ASP A 386 39.20 7.68 15.20
C ASP A 386 38.38 7.38 16.48
N LEU A 387 37.85 6.15 16.61
CA LEU A 387 37.11 5.72 17.81
C LEU A 387 38.01 5.74 19.07
N GLN A 388 39.24 5.24 18.98
CA GLN A 388 40.19 5.26 20.09
C GLN A 388 40.57 6.69 20.49
N GLU A 389 40.83 7.56 19.53
CA GLU A 389 41.17 8.98 19.78
C GLU A 389 40.01 9.75 20.42
N LEU A 390 38.77 9.41 20.06
CA LEU A 390 37.55 9.98 20.66
C LEU A 390 37.16 9.31 21.99
N GLY A 391 37.86 8.26 22.41
CA GLY A 391 37.52 7.52 23.63
C GLY A 391 36.27 6.62 23.50
N ILE A 392 35.82 6.32 22.29
CA ILE A 392 34.62 5.51 22.05
C ILE A 392 35.01 4.01 22.12
N PHE A 393 35.07 3.49 23.34
CA PHE A 393 35.26 2.08 23.66
C PHE A 393 34.58 1.75 25.00
N ASP A 394 34.25 0.49 25.21
CA ASP A 394 33.45 0.03 26.34
C ASP A 394 34.01 0.53 27.69
N GLU A 395 33.10 0.89 28.60
CA GLU A 395 33.32 1.44 29.95
C GLU A 395 34.00 2.81 30.01
N ASN A 396 34.26 3.46 28.87
CA ASN A 396 34.87 4.78 28.85
C ASN A 396 33.83 5.91 28.75
N ARG A 397 34.06 6.99 29.51
CA ARG A 397 33.24 8.21 29.42
C ARG A 397 33.69 9.05 28.23
N VAL A 398 32.76 9.42 27.37
CA VAL A 398 32.98 10.23 26.18
C VAL A 398 32.28 11.58 26.27
N ASN A 399 32.87 12.58 25.62
CA ASN A 399 32.25 13.88 25.38
C ASN A 399 32.41 14.19 23.88
N ILE A 400 31.31 14.29 23.16
CA ILE A 400 31.30 14.46 21.70
C ILE A 400 30.53 15.73 21.38
N ASP A 401 31.23 16.69 20.77
CA ASP A 401 30.64 17.91 20.22
C ASP A 401 30.38 17.73 18.72
N PHE A 402 29.16 18.07 18.28
CA PHE A 402 28.75 18.04 16.88
C PHE A 402 28.71 19.45 16.29
N SER A 403 28.97 19.54 14.98
CA SER A 403 29.06 20.82 14.24
C SER A 403 27.77 21.63 14.26
N ASN A 404 26.63 20.95 14.45
CA ASN A 404 25.30 21.53 14.52
C ASN A 404 24.89 21.99 15.94
N GLY A 405 25.84 22.00 16.88
CA GLY A 405 25.61 22.46 18.25
C GLY A 405 25.07 21.40 19.22
N ILE A 406 24.92 20.14 18.78
CA ILE A 406 24.61 19.04 19.71
C ILE A 406 25.86 18.64 20.50
N LYS A 407 25.66 18.39 21.80
CA LYS A 407 26.68 17.82 22.68
C LYS A 407 26.16 16.54 23.31
N ILE A 408 27.03 15.53 23.36
CA ILE A 408 26.76 14.24 24.01
C ILE A 408 27.81 14.00 25.08
N SER A 409 27.38 13.61 26.28
CA SER A 409 28.27 13.14 27.35
C SER A 409 27.66 11.90 27.98
N GLY A 410 28.42 10.81 28.11
CA GLY A 410 27.96 9.55 28.71
C GLY A 410 29.04 8.48 28.71
N THR A 411 28.75 7.32 29.30
CA THR A 411 29.67 6.18 29.36
C THR A 411 29.27 5.13 28.33
N VAL A 412 30.21 4.72 27.47
CA VAL A 412 29.95 3.73 26.42
C VAL A 412 29.75 2.35 27.04
N ILE A 413 28.60 1.73 26.81
CA ILE A 413 28.30 0.36 27.25
C ILE A 413 28.60 -0.63 26.13
N LYS A 414 28.23 -0.25 24.90
CA LYS A 414 28.29 -1.15 23.75
C LYS A 414 28.34 -0.38 22.45
N THR A 415 29.21 -0.81 21.54
CA THR A 415 29.19 -0.36 20.14
C THR A 415 28.83 -1.51 19.21
N ARG A 416 27.79 -1.32 18.39
CA ARG A 416 27.46 -2.21 17.28
C ARG A 416 28.12 -1.71 16.00
N TYR A 417 28.60 -2.64 15.19
CA TYR A 417 29.33 -2.33 13.97
C TYR A 417 28.67 -2.98 12.75
N ASN A 418 28.81 -2.33 11.61
CA ASN A 418 28.57 -2.88 10.29
C ASN A 418 29.83 -2.66 9.43
N ASN A 419 30.40 -3.71 8.85
CA ASN A 419 31.64 -3.63 8.06
C ASN A 419 32.76 -2.80 8.73
N ALA A 420 32.97 -3.02 10.04
CA ALA A 420 33.92 -2.30 10.90
C ALA A 420 33.68 -0.78 11.06
N ARG A 421 32.52 -0.26 10.64
CA ARG A 421 32.03 1.09 10.94
C ARG A 421 30.97 1.04 12.03
N PRO A 422 30.90 2.00 12.95
CA PRO A 422 29.88 2.00 13.99
C PRO A 422 28.49 2.25 13.38
N LEU A 423 27.52 1.49 13.85
CA LEU A 423 26.11 1.55 13.46
C LEU A 423 25.25 2.12 14.59
N LEU A 424 25.54 1.72 15.83
CA LEU A 424 24.83 2.16 17.03
C LEU A 424 25.80 2.15 18.22
N ILE A 425 25.76 3.19 19.06
CA ILE A 425 26.56 3.26 20.29
C ILE A 425 25.60 3.46 21.46
N SER A 426 25.54 2.52 22.39
CA SER A 426 24.71 2.59 23.60
C SER A 426 25.49 3.25 24.74
N LEU A 427 24.89 4.27 25.37
CA LEU A 427 25.50 5.09 26.40
C LEU A 427 24.64 5.10 27.68
N GLU A 428 25.24 4.83 28.84
CA GLU A 428 24.61 5.08 30.15
C GLU A 428 25.07 6.42 30.73
N ASP A 429 24.34 6.89 31.76
CA ASP A 429 24.57 8.21 32.38
C ASP A 429 24.68 9.31 31.30
N CYS A 430 23.84 9.21 30.27
CA CYS A 430 23.98 9.97 29.04
C CYS A 430 23.15 11.25 29.09
N SER A 431 23.75 12.36 28.66
CA SER A 431 23.06 13.62 28.40
C SER A 431 23.27 14.02 26.94
N VAL A 432 22.19 14.46 26.31
CA VAL A 432 22.22 15.03 24.96
C VAL A 432 21.61 16.42 25.04
N THR A 433 22.33 17.44 24.56
CA THR A 433 21.87 18.83 24.58
C THR A 433 22.02 19.48 23.21
N LEU A 434 21.13 20.41 22.89
CA LEU A 434 21.25 21.31 21.74
C LEU A 434 21.10 22.75 22.25
N ASN A 435 22.14 23.57 22.13
CA ASN A 435 22.17 24.96 22.62
C ASN A 435 21.61 25.08 24.06
N ASP A 436 22.15 24.26 24.98
CA ASP A 436 21.79 24.17 26.40
C ASP A 436 20.40 23.59 26.73
N LYS A 437 19.58 23.24 25.72
CA LYS A 437 18.33 22.51 25.92
C LYS A 437 18.59 21.01 25.94
N PHE A 438 18.15 20.33 27.01
CA PHE A 438 18.20 18.87 27.08
C PHE A 438 17.26 18.22 26.07
N LEU A 439 17.81 17.32 25.26
CA LEU A 439 17.12 16.43 24.34
C LEU A 439 17.01 15.01 24.87
N PHE A 440 17.97 14.61 25.72
CA PHE A 440 17.96 13.37 26.50
C PHE A 440 18.63 13.62 27.84
N ARG A 441 18.11 13.00 28.90
CA ARG A 441 18.64 13.14 30.27
C ARG A 441 19.08 11.78 30.83
N PRO A 442 20.10 11.73 31.71
CA PRO A 442 20.59 10.48 32.28
C PRO A 442 19.51 9.64 32.96
N GLU A 443 18.52 10.29 33.59
CA GLU A 443 17.45 9.61 34.32
C GLU A 443 16.46 8.87 33.40
N TRP A 444 16.54 9.08 32.08
CA TRP A 444 15.70 8.39 31.09
C TRP A 444 16.25 7.03 30.67
N GLY A 445 17.45 6.66 31.15
CA GLY A 445 18.05 5.35 30.92
C GLY A 445 19.16 5.38 29.88
N VAL A 446 19.30 4.27 29.16
CA VAL A 446 20.34 4.10 28.14
C VAL A 446 19.97 4.90 26.90
N TYR A 447 20.91 5.71 26.40
CA TYR A 447 20.78 6.41 25.13
C TYR A 447 21.47 5.62 24.02
N ASP A 448 20.69 5.21 23.03
CA ASP A 448 21.19 4.55 21.83
C ASP A 448 21.47 5.57 20.72
N LEU A 449 22.74 5.93 20.56
CA LEU A 449 23.22 6.89 19.57
C LEU A 449 23.27 6.24 18.17
N ALA A 450 22.27 6.59 17.35
CA ALA A 450 22.22 6.28 15.92
C ALA A 450 23.46 6.84 15.19
N CYS A 451 24.27 5.97 14.59
CA CYS A 451 25.48 6.39 13.89
C CYS A 451 25.17 6.66 12.42
N GLY A 452 25.00 7.93 12.06
CA GLY A 452 24.95 8.36 10.66
C GLY A 452 25.02 9.86 10.48
N GLY A 453 25.37 10.30 9.28
CA GLY A 453 25.62 11.70 8.93
C GLY A 453 24.47 12.39 8.22
N LYS A 454 23.58 11.62 7.58
CA LYS A 454 22.42 12.14 6.85
C LYS A 454 21.34 11.08 6.70
N ILE A 455 20.11 11.53 6.45
CA ILE A 455 19.00 10.67 6.06
C ILE A 455 18.95 10.56 4.54
N VAL A 456 19.12 9.37 4.01
CA VAL A 456 19.18 9.09 2.56
C VAL A 456 17.85 8.61 1.97
N SER A 457 16.92 8.17 2.82
CA SER A 457 15.58 7.72 2.41
C SER A 457 14.61 7.86 3.57
N VAL A 458 13.34 8.15 3.27
CA VAL A 458 12.22 8.09 4.23
C VAL A 458 11.04 7.42 3.55
N PHE A 459 10.47 6.35 4.12
CA PHE A 459 9.33 5.64 3.52
C PHE A 459 8.23 5.34 4.55
N GLY A 460 7.02 5.07 4.07
CA GLY A 460 5.87 4.73 4.90
C GLY A 460 5.97 3.34 5.52
N GLY A 461 5.50 3.19 6.76
CA GLY A 461 5.52 1.93 7.50
C GLY A 461 6.86 1.60 8.18
N PRO A 462 6.88 0.54 9.01
CA PRO A 462 8.10 0.04 9.63
C PRO A 462 9.01 -0.70 8.65
N ALA A 463 10.30 -0.81 8.99
CA ALA A 463 11.28 -1.54 8.20
C ALA A 463 11.10 -3.07 8.32
N ASP A 464 10.69 -3.56 9.49
CA ASP A 464 10.42 -4.97 9.77
C ASP A 464 8.97 -5.10 10.30
N TRP A 465 8.02 -5.28 9.36
CA TRP A 465 6.59 -5.37 9.64
C TRP A 465 6.23 -6.47 10.64
N PRO A 466 6.67 -7.74 10.47
CA PRO A 466 6.35 -8.79 11.43
C PRO A 466 6.83 -8.49 12.85
N ALA A 467 8.06 -7.98 13.01
CA ALA A 467 8.60 -7.70 14.33
C ALA A 467 7.96 -6.47 14.98
N TYR A 468 7.63 -5.43 14.20
CA TYR A 468 7.00 -4.21 14.72
C TYR A 468 5.61 -4.49 15.32
N TYR A 469 4.82 -5.34 14.65
CA TYR A 469 3.45 -5.66 15.03
C TYR A 469 3.30 -6.99 15.81
N LYS A 470 4.40 -7.60 16.27
CA LYS A 470 4.40 -8.90 16.96
C LYS A 470 3.48 -8.95 18.19
N ASN A 471 3.32 -7.83 18.89
CA ASN A 471 2.55 -7.72 20.14
C ASN A 471 1.15 -7.12 19.95
N VAL A 472 0.79 -6.75 18.72
CA VAL A 472 -0.57 -6.32 18.43
C VAL A 472 -1.45 -7.56 18.44
N LYS A 473 -2.45 -7.59 19.34
CA LYS A 473 -3.47 -8.65 19.35
C LYS A 473 -4.15 -8.66 17.99
N ARG A 474 -3.83 -9.66 17.19
CA ARG A 474 -4.52 -9.92 15.93
C ARG A 474 -5.86 -10.55 16.30
N GLU A 475 -6.96 -9.96 15.84
CA GLU A 475 -8.25 -10.63 15.92
C GLU A 475 -8.13 -11.95 15.16
N GLU A 476 -8.60 -13.06 15.75
CA GLU A 476 -8.67 -14.32 15.02
C GLU A 476 -9.49 -14.09 13.75
N ASN A 477 -8.90 -14.39 12.60
CA ASN A 477 -9.53 -14.11 11.33
C ASN A 477 -10.68 -15.10 11.11
N THR A 478 -11.87 -14.74 11.60
CA THR A 478 -13.14 -15.45 11.36
C THR A 478 -13.77 -15.07 10.03
N ILE A 479 -13.06 -14.25 9.24
CA ILE A 479 -13.50 -13.73 7.96
C ILE A 479 -13.57 -14.87 6.94
N SER A 480 -14.75 -15.10 6.39
CA SER A 480 -15.04 -16.13 5.40
C SER A 480 -15.88 -15.57 4.25
N GLN A 481 -15.90 -16.29 3.14
CA GLN A 481 -16.74 -15.96 1.98
C GLN A 481 -18.22 -15.88 2.40
N SER A 482 -18.95 -14.87 1.90
CA SER A 482 -20.39 -14.77 2.14
C SER A 482 -21.17 -15.55 1.07
N SER A 483 -22.40 -15.95 1.40
CA SER A 483 -23.36 -16.43 0.40
C SER A 483 -24.48 -15.42 0.23
N ASN A 484 -24.90 -15.23 -1.02
CA ASN A 484 -26.10 -14.47 -1.36
C ASN A 484 -27.39 -15.30 -1.13
N LEU A 485 -27.31 -16.56 -0.68
CA LEU A 485 -28.49 -17.37 -0.39
C LEU A 485 -29.21 -16.89 0.87
N THR A 486 -30.51 -16.62 0.74
CA THR A 486 -31.41 -16.30 1.85
C THR A 486 -32.61 -17.23 1.83
N ASP A 487 -33.33 -17.34 2.96
CA ASP A 487 -34.57 -18.11 3.01
C ASP A 487 -35.63 -17.59 2.01
N GLU A 488 -35.61 -16.29 1.73
CA GLU A 488 -36.51 -15.62 0.79
C GLU A 488 -36.19 -15.96 -0.67
N ASN A 489 -34.91 -15.95 -1.06
CA ASN A 489 -34.51 -16.16 -2.45
C ASN A 489 -34.27 -17.63 -2.82
N LYS A 490 -34.36 -18.55 -1.84
CA LYS A 490 -34.16 -19.99 -2.06
C LYS A 490 -35.06 -20.58 -3.16
N PRO A 491 -36.39 -20.31 -3.23
CA PRO A 491 -37.23 -20.83 -4.30
C PRO A 491 -36.82 -20.32 -5.69
N LEU A 492 -36.38 -19.05 -5.77
CA LEU A 492 -35.90 -18.48 -7.02
C LEU A 492 -34.60 -19.15 -7.45
N ASN A 493 -33.69 -19.40 -6.51
CA ASN A 493 -32.44 -20.12 -6.76
C ASN A 493 -32.67 -21.54 -7.31
N GLU A 494 -33.69 -22.26 -6.84
CA GLU A 494 -34.08 -23.56 -7.39
C GLU A 494 -34.53 -23.46 -8.85
N LEU A 495 -35.34 -22.46 -9.20
CA LEU A 495 -35.74 -22.21 -10.59
C LEU A 495 -34.54 -21.87 -11.49
N TYR A 496 -33.61 -21.04 -11.00
CA TYR A 496 -32.37 -20.74 -11.72
C TYR A 496 -31.50 -21.99 -11.91
N SER A 497 -31.48 -22.89 -10.93
CA SER A 497 -30.80 -24.19 -11.04
C SER A 497 -31.44 -25.06 -12.14
N MET A 498 -32.77 -25.14 -12.19
CA MET A 498 -33.48 -25.87 -13.25
C MET A 498 -33.18 -25.30 -14.64
N VAL A 499 -33.20 -23.97 -14.80
CA VAL A 499 -32.85 -23.30 -16.05
C VAL A 499 -31.40 -23.60 -16.45
N ARG A 500 -30.47 -23.60 -15.48
CA ARG A 500 -29.08 -23.98 -15.71
C ARG A 500 -28.96 -25.41 -16.20
N GLU A 501 -29.65 -26.36 -15.56
CA GLU A 501 -29.63 -27.75 -15.97
C GLU A 501 -30.19 -27.96 -17.38
N MET A 502 -31.31 -27.33 -17.72
CA MET A 502 -31.89 -27.40 -19.07
C MET A 502 -30.90 -26.87 -20.10
N ARG A 503 -30.26 -25.72 -19.82
CA ARG A 503 -29.23 -25.13 -20.69
C ARG A 503 -28.04 -26.06 -20.88
N GLU A 504 -27.47 -26.60 -19.81
CA GLU A 504 -26.28 -27.47 -19.88
C GLU A 504 -26.57 -28.82 -20.54
N LYS A 505 -27.82 -29.29 -20.47
CA LYS A 505 -28.29 -30.52 -21.12
C LYS A 505 -28.78 -30.30 -22.56
N ASN A 506 -28.79 -29.07 -23.08
CA ASN A 506 -29.36 -28.68 -24.38
C ASN A 506 -30.81 -29.18 -24.57
N ILE A 507 -31.65 -29.05 -23.54
CA ILE A 507 -33.07 -29.43 -23.56
C ILE A 507 -33.94 -28.27 -24.04
#